data_AF-A0A413IBS8-F1
#
_entry.id   AF-A0A413IBS8-F1
#
_cell.length_a   1.000
_cell.length_b   1.000
_cell.length_c   1.000
_cell.angle_alpha   90.00
_cell.angle_beta   90.00
_cell.angle_gamma   90.00
#
_symmetry.space_group_name_H-M   'P 1'
#
loop_
_entity.id
_entity.type
_entity.pdbx_description
1 polymer ?
#
loop_
_entity_poly.entity_id
_entity_poly.type
_entity_poly.pdbx_seq_one_letter_code
_entity_poly.pdbx_strand_id
1 'polypeptide(L)'
;MSHICRLMDGEKKEGKHICLDAKYLRGKSSGDILTKGKFVSTGDNIILVDGENSGEVFAVPHDGYMGSTFKQLWVSSNMHLPYVLFNIQFYKDLLRNSKKGAAIPHLNKDIFYSLVVGIPPYQEQKRIAKRIEEITNRIKG
;
A
#
# COMPACT_ATOMS: atom_id res chain seq x y z
N MET A 1 7.96 -3.98 -11.88
CA MET A 1 6.73 -3.51 -11.18
C MET A 1 6.03 -2.31 -11.89
N SER A 2 6.78 -1.41 -12.53
CA SER A 2 6.29 -0.14 -13.14
C SER A 2 5.13 -0.23 -14.15
N HIS A 3 4.95 -1.36 -14.84
CA HIS A 3 3.86 -1.53 -15.82
C HIS A 3 2.54 -1.98 -15.21
N ILE A 4 2.54 -2.50 -13.97
CA ILE A 4 1.38 -3.12 -13.33
C ILE A 4 0.86 -2.34 -12.12
N CYS A 5 1.69 -1.52 -11.48
CA CYS A 5 1.25 -0.62 -10.43
C CYS A 5 2.04 0.69 -10.44
N ARG A 6 1.44 1.73 -9.84
CA ARG A 6 2.01 3.08 -9.76
C ARG A 6 1.74 3.71 -8.40
N LEU A 7 2.70 4.49 -7.93
CA LEU A 7 2.55 5.34 -6.76
C LEU A 7 2.07 6.72 -7.20
N MET A 8 0.86 7.09 -6.79
CA MET A 8 0.22 8.34 -7.14
C MET A 8 0.08 9.25 -5.92
N ASP A 9 -0.01 10.55 -6.19
CA ASP A 9 -0.52 11.50 -5.22
C ASP A 9 -2.04 11.49 -5.28
N GLY A 10 -2.70 11.44 -4.12
CA GLY A 10 -4.14 11.67 -4.05
C GLY A 10 -4.49 13.09 -4.52
N GLU A 11 -5.71 13.27 -4.99
CA GLU A 11 -6.21 14.55 -5.49
C GLU A 11 -6.35 15.55 -4.34
N LYS A 12 -5.87 16.78 -4.52
CA LYS A 12 -6.06 17.82 -3.49
C LYS A 12 -7.52 18.25 -3.47
N LYS A 13 -8.20 18.08 -2.33
CA LYS A 13 -9.58 18.54 -2.11
C LYS A 13 -9.71 19.28 -0.78
N GLU A 14 -10.70 20.16 -0.72
CA GLU A 14 -11.15 20.83 0.50
C GLU A 14 -12.45 20.17 0.99
N GLY A 15 -12.69 20.21 2.30
CA GLY A 15 -13.78 19.49 2.95
C GLY A 15 -13.38 18.97 4.33
N LYS A 16 -14.37 18.62 5.16
CA LYS A 16 -14.11 18.04 6.49
C LYS A 16 -14.05 16.51 6.38
N HIS A 17 -12.84 15.96 6.42
CA HIS A 17 -12.64 14.50 6.39
C HIS A 17 -11.57 14.07 7.40
N ILE A 18 -11.65 12.81 7.82
CA ILE A 18 -10.67 12.19 8.73
C ILE A 18 -9.35 11.98 7.99
N CYS A 19 -8.23 12.23 8.68
CA CYS A 19 -6.89 11.88 8.25
C CYS A 19 -6.64 10.38 8.45
N LEU A 20 -6.41 9.69 7.35
CA LEU A 20 -6.06 8.29 7.27
C LEU A 20 -4.54 8.12 7.42
N ASP A 21 -4.03 8.39 8.62
CA ASP A 21 -2.64 8.14 8.96
C ASP A 21 -2.41 6.70 9.46
N ALA A 22 -1.14 6.35 9.69
CA ALA A 22 -0.78 4.99 10.08
C ALA A 22 -1.17 4.63 11.52
N LYS A 23 -1.58 5.59 12.35
CA LYS A 23 -2.12 5.33 13.70
C LYS A 23 -3.61 5.02 13.59
N TYR A 24 -4.34 5.84 12.83
CA TYR A 24 -5.76 5.66 12.55
C TYR A 24 -6.04 4.31 11.90
N LEU A 25 -5.34 4.00 10.81
CA LEU A 25 -5.51 2.75 10.06
C LEU A 25 -5.13 1.49 10.84
N ARG A 26 -4.39 1.64 11.95
CA ARG A 26 -4.04 0.56 12.88
C ARG A 26 -4.95 0.53 14.12
N GLY A 27 -5.99 1.36 14.17
CA GLY A 27 -6.90 1.47 15.32
C GLY A 27 -6.27 2.07 16.57
N LYS A 28 -5.16 2.82 16.44
CA LYS A 28 -4.43 3.42 17.56
C LYS A 28 -4.81 4.89 17.82
N SER A 29 -5.68 5.47 17.01
CA SER A 29 -6.22 6.82 17.18
C SER A 29 -7.61 6.93 16.55
N SER A 30 -8.40 7.91 16.99
CA SER A 30 -9.69 8.27 16.39
C SER A 30 -9.56 9.07 15.09
N GLY A 31 -8.35 9.54 14.75
CA GLY A 31 -8.06 10.28 13.53
C GLY A 31 -8.39 11.76 13.65
N ASP A 32 -7.52 12.60 13.10
CA ASP A 32 -7.73 14.05 13.10
C ASP A 32 -8.66 14.45 11.95
N ILE A 33 -9.58 15.38 12.20
CA ILE A 33 -10.40 15.98 11.14
C ILE A 33 -9.59 17.09 10.49
N LEU A 34 -9.34 16.97 9.19
CA LEU A 34 -8.71 17.99 8.37
C LEU A 34 -9.75 18.69 7.50
N THR A 35 -9.44 19.93 7.10
CA THR A 35 -10.28 20.75 6.20
C THR A 35 -9.80 20.73 4.74
N LYS A 36 -8.61 20.19 4.50
CA LYS A 36 -8.00 20.03 3.18
C LYS A 36 -6.93 18.95 3.22
N GLY A 37 -6.72 18.28 2.10
CA GLY A 37 -5.70 17.23 2.00
C GLY A 37 -5.73 16.50 0.67
N LYS A 38 -4.91 15.45 0.56
CA LYS A 38 -4.94 14.52 -0.58
C LYS A 38 -6.05 13.51 -0.33
N PHE A 39 -7.14 13.64 -1.05
CA PHE A 39 -8.33 12.82 -0.88
C PHE A 39 -8.12 11.44 -1.52
N VAL A 40 -8.61 10.41 -0.83
CA VAL A 40 -8.70 9.02 -1.28
C VAL A 40 -10.07 8.47 -0.93
N SER A 41 -10.56 7.55 -1.77
CA SER A 41 -11.89 6.97 -1.63
C SER A 41 -11.83 5.57 -1.04
N THR A 42 -12.95 5.17 -0.44
CA THR A 42 -13.17 3.81 0.06
C THR A 42 -12.79 2.77 -1.00
N GLY A 43 -11.99 1.77 -0.61
CA GLY A 43 -11.51 0.72 -1.51
C GLY A 43 -10.22 1.05 -2.28
N ASP A 44 -9.76 2.30 -2.27
CA ASP A 44 -8.40 2.62 -2.70
C ASP A 44 -7.37 1.86 -1.86
N ASN A 45 -6.18 1.67 -2.40
CA ASN A 45 -5.04 1.16 -1.65
C ASN A 45 -4.03 2.29 -1.45
N ILE A 46 -3.51 2.43 -0.24
CA ILE A 46 -2.43 3.36 0.07
C ILE A 46 -1.25 2.60 0.66
N ILE A 47 -0.04 3.01 0.28
CA ILE A 47 1.21 2.38 0.69
C ILE A 47 2.06 3.36 1.47
N LEU A 48 2.59 2.91 2.60
CA LEU A 48 3.48 3.70 3.43
C LEU A 48 4.80 3.88 2.68
N VAL A 49 5.13 5.11 2.31
CA VAL A 49 6.37 5.44 1.62
C VAL A 49 7.40 6.10 2.55
N ASP A 50 7.00 6.37 3.78
CA ASP A 50 7.81 7.06 4.76
C ASP A 50 7.65 6.45 6.16
N GLY A 51 8.77 6.10 6.81
CA GLY A 51 8.83 5.49 8.12
C GLY A 51 9.21 4.00 8.13
N GLU A 52 9.39 3.44 9.33
CA GLU A 52 10.00 2.11 9.57
C GLU A 52 9.25 0.93 8.94
N ASN A 53 7.98 1.14 8.62
CA ASN A 53 7.11 0.15 7.98
C ASN A 53 6.90 0.45 6.49
N SER A 54 7.82 1.18 5.85
CA SER A 54 7.76 1.46 4.41
C SER A 54 7.50 0.19 3.60
N GLY A 55 6.58 0.27 2.64
CA GLY A 55 6.09 -0.87 1.86
C GLY A 55 4.81 -1.53 2.42
N GLU A 56 4.36 -1.19 3.62
CA GLU A 56 3.08 -1.65 4.17
C GLU A 56 1.91 -1.00 3.40
N VAL A 57 0.94 -1.82 2.99
CA VAL A 57 -0.23 -1.40 2.22
C VAL A 57 -1.50 -1.52 3.06
N PHE A 58 -2.38 -0.53 2.96
CA PHE A 58 -3.69 -0.48 3.60
C PHE A 58 -4.77 -0.29 2.55
N ALA A 59 -5.88 -1.03 2.70
CA ALA A 59 -7.12 -0.69 2.03
C ALA A 59 -7.76 0.51 2.74
N VAL A 60 -8.26 1.48 1.98
CA VAL A 60 -8.92 2.68 2.51
C VAL A 60 -10.31 2.29 3.01
N PRO A 61 -10.59 2.42 4.32
CA PRO A 61 -11.82 1.90 4.93
C PRO A 61 -13.05 2.77 4.69
N HIS A 62 -12.83 4.07 4.47
CA HIS A 62 -13.84 5.04 4.08
C HIS A 62 -13.15 6.24 3.43
N ASP A 63 -13.93 7.12 2.80
CA ASP A 63 -13.44 8.35 2.20
C ASP A 63 -12.73 9.23 3.24
N GLY A 64 -11.58 9.78 2.86
CA GLY A 64 -10.71 10.47 3.81
C GLY A 64 -9.53 11.17 3.16
N TYR A 65 -8.74 11.85 4.00
CA TYR A 65 -7.47 12.42 3.57
C TYR A 65 -6.33 11.47 3.86
N MET A 66 -5.59 11.09 2.82
CA MET A 66 -4.40 10.27 2.93
C MET A 66 -3.33 10.99 3.76
N GLY A 67 -2.80 10.32 4.78
CA GLY A 67 -1.71 10.82 5.61
C GLY A 67 -0.45 11.16 4.77
N SER A 68 0.37 12.10 5.25
CA SER A 68 1.52 12.63 4.49
C SER A 68 2.60 11.59 4.17
N THR A 69 2.69 10.52 4.97
CA THR A 69 3.64 9.41 4.82
C THR A 69 3.19 8.37 3.79
N PHE A 70 2.04 8.55 3.15
CA PHE A 70 1.45 7.61 2.21
C PHE A 70 1.50 8.10 0.75
N LYS A 71 1.42 7.14 -0.17
CA LYS A 71 1.03 7.35 -1.57
C LYS A 71 -0.13 6.42 -1.90
N GLN A 72 -0.96 6.81 -2.85
CA GLN A 72 -1.97 5.92 -3.39
C GLN A 72 -1.27 4.87 -4.27
N LEU A 73 -1.57 3.60 -4.03
CA LEU A 73 -1.10 2.47 -4.82
C LEU A 73 -2.18 2.14 -5.86
N TRP A 74 -1.97 2.60 -7.07
CA TRP A 74 -2.78 2.19 -8.21
C TRP A 74 -2.29 0.86 -8.75
N VAL A 75 -3.23 -0.06 -9.03
CA VAL A 75 -2.94 -1.36 -9.64
C VAL A 75 -3.77 -1.47 -10.92
N SER A 76 -3.14 -1.94 -12.00
CA SER A 76 -3.82 -2.15 -13.28
C SER A 76 -4.99 -3.12 -13.14
N SER A 77 -6.10 -2.82 -13.82
CA SER A 77 -7.28 -3.70 -13.89
C SER A 77 -7.00 -5.07 -14.51
N ASN A 78 -5.89 -5.22 -15.25
CA ASN A 78 -5.43 -6.50 -15.80
C ASN A 78 -4.77 -7.41 -14.76
N MET A 79 -4.56 -6.92 -13.54
CA MET A 79 -3.93 -7.66 -12.45
C MET A 79 -4.95 -8.05 -11.39
N HIS A 80 -4.73 -9.21 -10.77
CA HIS A 80 -5.47 -9.56 -9.58
C HIS A 80 -4.85 -8.85 -8.37
N LEU A 81 -5.59 -7.92 -7.75
CA LEU A 81 -5.07 -7.08 -6.66
C LEU A 81 -4.41 -7.89 -5.53
N PRO A 82 -5.03 -8.92 -4.92
CA PRO A 82 -4.38 -9.74 -3.89
C PRO A 82 -3.03 -10.32 -4.32
N TYR A 83 -2.89 -10.76 -5.58
CA TYR A 83 -1.62 -11.26 -6.09
C TYR A 83 -0.53 -10.19 -6.07
N VAL A 84 -0.85 -8.97 -6.50
CA VAL A 84 0.09 -7.83 -6.46
C VAL A 84 0.47 -7.48 -5.01
N LEU A 85 -0.52 -7.45 -4.12
CA LEU A 85 -0.29 -7.16 -2.69
C LEU A 85 0.61 -8.20 -2.03
N PHE A 86 0.41 -9.49 -2.32
CA PHE A 86 1.29 -10.55 -1.81
C PHE A 86 2.73 -10.42 -2.32
N ASN A 87 2.93 -10.00 -3.56
CA ASN A 87 4.27 -9.73 -4.08
C ASN A 87 4.93 -8.53 -3.39
N ILE A 88 4.19 -7.43 -3.16
CA ILE A 88 4.71 -6.29 -2.39
C ILE A 88 5.09 -6.73 -0.97
N GLN A 89 4.22 -7.52 -0.33
CA GLN A 89 4.45 -8.06 1.00
C GLN A 89 5.67 -8.99 1.06
N PHE A 90 5.89 -9.82 0.02
CA PHE A 90 7.07 -10.66 -0.10
C PHE A 90 8.37 -9.83 -0.12
N TYR A 91 8.37 -8.69 -0.81
CA TYR A 91 9.52 -7.78 -0.87
C TYR A 91 9.59 -6.79 0.31
N LYS A 92 8.74 -6.92 1.33
CA LYS A 92 8.65 -5.94 2.43
C LYS A 92 10.00 -5.67 3.09
N ASP A 93 10.78 -6.69 3.39
CA ASP A 93 12.07 -6.50 4.06
C ASP A 93 13.10 -5.83 3.15
N LEU A 94 13.11 -6.13 1.86
CA LEU A 94 13.94 -5.42 0.88
C LEU A 94 13.57 -3.93 0.82
N LEU A 95 12.26 -3.63 0.77
CA LEU A 95 11.75 -2.27 0.73
C LEU A 95 12.10 -1.50 2.01
N ARG A 96 11.96 -2.13 3.19
CA ARG A 96 12.32 -1.55 4.50
C ARG A 96 13.81 -1.34 4.68
N ASN A 97 14.64 -2.25 4.17
CA ASN A 97 16.09 -2.23 4.35
C ASN A 97 16.83 -1.43 3.27
N SER A 98 16.11 -0.79 2.35
CA SER A 98 16.67 0.08 1.31
C SER A 98 17.23 1.43 1.81
N LYS A 99 17.45 1.57 3.11
CA LYS A 99 17.97 2.78 3.78
C LYS A 99 19.31 3.20 3.19
N LYS A 100 19.47 4.49 2.88
CA LYS A 100 20.79 5.12 2.72
C LYS A 100 21.22 5.71 4.08
N GLY A 101 22.04 4.98 4.83
CA GLY A 101 22.63 5.45 6.10
C GLY A 101 21.65 5.52 7.28
N ALA A 102 21.88 6.45 8.21
CA ALA A 102 21.11 6.64 9.45
C ALA A 102 19.79 7.44 9.27
N ALA A 103 19.42 7.74 8.02
CA ALA A 103 18.20 8.48 7.72
C ALA A 103 16.94 7.61 7.96
N ILE A 104 15.80 8.29 8.20
CA ILE A 104 14.49 7.65 8.31
C ILE A 104 14.26 6.80 7.04
N PRO A 105 13.81 5.55 7.17
CA PRO A 105 13.50 4.72 6.01
C PRO A 105 12.41 5.36 5.16
N HIS A 106 12.79 5.80 3.96
CA HIS A 106 11.88 6.16 2.89
C HIS A 106 11.83 5.00 1.90
N LEU A 107 10.64 4.69 1.39
CA LEU A 107 10.48 3.73 0.30
C LEU A 107 11.27 4.22 -0.92
N ASN A 108 12.32 3.49 -1.27
CA ASN A 108 13.08 3.77 -2.47
C ASN A 108 12.22 3.40 -3.70
N LYS A 109 11.78 4.41 -4.44
CA LYS A 109 10.93 4.24 -5.63
C LYS A 109 11.62 3.46 -6.74
N ASP A 110 12.93 3.65 -6.91
CA ASP A 110 13.69 2.95 -7.95
C ASP A 110 13.71 1.45 -7.68
N ILE A 111 13.96 1.07 -6.41
CA ILE A 111 13.88 -0.32 -5.96
C ILE A 111 12.46 -0.86 -6.11
N PHE A 112 11.45 -0.10 -5.69
CA PHE A 112 10.05 -0.52 -5.83
C PHE A 112 9.68 -0.81 -7.28
N TYR A 113 10.08 0.05 -8.21
CA TYR A 113 9.77 -0.13 -9.63
C TYR A 113 10.63 -1.20 -10.30
N SER A 114 11.85 -1.45 -9.81
CA SER A 114 12.74 -2.50 -10.27
C SER A 114 12.41 -3.90 -9.72
N LEU A 115 11.45 -4.04 -8.80
CA LEU A 115 11.04 -5.35 -8.29
C LEU A 115 10.62 -6.26 -9.45
N VAL A 116 11.23 -7.45 -9.46
CA VAL A 116 10.94 -8.51 -10.42
C VAL A 116 9.77 -9.33 -9.90
N VAL A 117 8.68 -9.35 -10.65
CA VAL A 117 7.47 -10.09 -10.32
C VAL A 117 7.07 -10.88 -11.56
N GLY A 118 6.87 -12.19 -11.40
CA GLY A 118 6.28 -13.01 -12.45
C GLY A 118 4.84 -12.56 -12.70
N ILE A 119 4.42 -12.45 -13.95
CA ILE A 119 3.05 -12.08 -14.29
C ILE A 119 2.42 -13.29 -15.00
N PRO A 120 1.93 -14.29 -14.25
CA PRO A 120 1.25 -15.42 -14.85
C PRO A 120 -0.13 -14.99 -15.37
N PRO A 121 -0.83 -15.83 -16.15
CA PRO A 121 -2.20 -15.56 -16.58
C PRO A 121 -3.12 -15.23 -15.41
N TYR A 122 -4.14 -14.40 -15.65
CA TYR A 122 -4.99 -13.85 -14.59
C TYR A 122 -5.63 -14.91 -13.68
N GLN A 123 -6.06 -16.04 -14.24
CA GLN A 123 -6.62 -17.16 -13.45
C GLN A 123 -5.57 -17.80 -12.54
N GLU A 124 -4.32 -17.86 -13.00
CA GLU A 124 -3.22 -18.39 -12.22
C GLU A 124 -2.83 -17.44 -11.08
N GLN A 125 -2.89 -16.12 -11.31
CA GLN A 125 -2.75 -15.12 -10.24
C GLN A 125 -3.79 -15.34 -9.12
N LYS A 126 -5.06 -15.58 -9.49
CA LYS A 126 -6.13 -15.90 -8.54
C LYS A 126 -5.86 -17.21 -7.78
N ARG A 127 -5.46 -18.26 -8.48
CA ARG A 127 -5.14 -19.57 -7.88
C ARG A 127 -4.01 -19.46 -6.86
N ILE A 128 -2.94 -18.73 -7.20
CA ILE A 128 -1.80 -18.49 -6.31
C ILE A 128 -2.24 -17.67 -5.09
N ALA A 129 -2.95 -16.55 -5.30
CA ALA A 129 -3.39 -15.68 -4.21
C ALA A 129 -4.29 -16.43 -3.21
N LYS A 130 -5.25 -17.21 -3.71
CA LYS A 130 -6.11 -18.07 -2.88
C LYS A 130 -5.28 -19.05 -2.05
N ARG A 131 -4.27 -19.69 -2.66
CA ARG A 131 -3.42 -20.65 -1.94
C ARG A 131 -2.61 -19.99 -0.81
N ILE A 132 -2.09 -18.80 -1.04
CA ILE A 132 -1.37 -18.03 -0.01
C ILE A 132 -2.31 -17.67 1.15
N GLU A 133 -3.53 -17.24 0.84
CA GLU A 133 -4.55 -16.92 1.84
C GLU A 133 -4.91 -18.13 2.71
N GLU A 134 -5.21 -19.28 2.09
CA GLU A 134 -5.50 -20.54 2.79
C GLU A 134 -4.37 -20.92 3.76
N ILE A 135 -3.12 -20.82 3.33
CA ILE A 135 -1.95 -21.16 4.16
C ILE A 135 -1.82 -20.15 5.31
N THR A 136 -1.95 -18.85 5.00
CA THR A 136 -1.81 -17.78 6.01
C THR A 136 -2.86 -17.92 7.11
N ASN A 137 -4.11 -18.23 6.75
CA ASN A 137 -5.18 -18.43 7.72
C ASN A 137 -4.94 -19.64 8.63
N ARG A 138 -4.32 -20.71 8.10
CA ARG A 138 -3.95 -21.90 8.90
C ARG A 138 -2.80 -21.67 9.87
N ILE A 139 -1.95 -20.67 9.64
CA ILE A 139 -0.83 -20.33 10.53
C ILE A 139 -1.27 -19.34 11.62
N LYS A 140 -2.28 -18.51 11.33
CA LYS A 140 -2.81 -17.51 12.27
C LYS A 140 -3.87 -18.05 13.23
N GLY A 141 -4.51 -19.18 12.88
CA GLY A 141 -5.39 -19.93 13.77
C GLY A 141 -4.62 -20.93 14.59
#